data_AF-A0A9E4FYT3-F1
#
_entry.id   AF-A0A9E4FYT3-F1
#
_cell.length_a   1.000
_cell.length_b   1.000
_cell.length_c   1.000
_cell.angle_alpha   90.00
_cell.angle_beta   90.00
_cell.angle_gamma   90.00
#
_symmetry.space_group_name_H-M   'P 1'
#
loop_
_entity.id
_entity.type
_entity.pdbx_description
1 polymer ?
#
loop_
_entity_poly.entity_id
_entity_poly.type
_entity_poly.pdbx_seq_one_letter_code
_entity_poly.pdbx_strand_id
1 'polypeptide(L)' 'MNTAKRVILFVLVLLLALPFSVVLAQDALPDLEGRVVTVAVENAYMPFNVIDEETGEAVGWDYDTLGMICELL' A
#
# COMPACT_ATOMS: atom_id res chain seq x y z
N MET A 1 2.32 17.41 44.34
CA MET A 1 3.33 17.33 43.26
C MET A 1 3.72 18.75 42.84
N ASN A 2 5.02 19.08 42.78
CA ASN A 2 5.49 20.43 42.47
C ASN A 2 5.47 20.73 40.95
N THR A 3 5.58 22.00 40.58
CA THR A 3 5.49 22.47 39.19
C THR A 3 6.49 21.76 38.26
N ALA A 4 7.73 21.53 38.73
CA ALA A 4 8.74 20.80 37.98
C ALA A 4 8.34 19.35 37.67
N LYS A 5 7.82 18.60 38.65
CA LYS A 5 7.37 17.22 38.44
C LYS A 5 6.16 17.12 37.51
N ARG A 6 5.27 18.14 37.52
CA ARG A 6 4.14 18.22 36.58
C ARG A 6 4.61 18.43 35.15
N VAL A 7 5.61 19.30 34.93
CA VAL A 7 6.18 19.57 33.59
C VAL A 7 6.90 18.33 33.05
N ILE A 8 7.72 17.66 33.87
CA ILE A 8 8.42 16.43 33.47
C ILE A 8 7.44 15.32 33.11
N LEU A 9 6.38 15.14 33.90
CA LEU A 9 5.34 14.15 33.61
C LEU A 9 4.61 14.45 32.30
N PHE A 10 4.28 15.71 32.03
CA PHE A 10 3.66 16.14 30.77
C PHE A 10 4.56 15.85 29.56
N VAL A 11 5.86 16.16 29.65
CA VAL A 11 6.83 15.91 28.58
C VAL A 11 7.00 14.41 28.33
N LEU A 12 7.03 13.59 29.38
CA LEU A 12 7.09 12.13 29.25
C LEU A 12 5.84 11.55 28.58
N VAL A 13 4.66 12.03 28.95
CA VAL A 13 3.39 11.61 28.32
C VAL A 13 3.35 12.03 26.84
N LEU A 14 3.81 13.23 26.50
CA LEU A 14 3.92 13.68 25.10
C LEU A 14 4.92 12.84 24.30
N LEU A 15 6.09 12.52 24.86
CA LEU A 15 7.09 11.65 24.24
C LEU A 15 6.57 10.22 24.01
N LEU A 16 5.79 9.69 24.95
CA LEU A 16 5.17 8.37 24.84
C LEU A 16 3.98 8.34 23.86
N ALA A 17 3.30 9.47 23.64
CA ALA A 17 2.16 9.57 22.72
C ALA A 17 2.58 9.76 21.25
N LEU A 18 3.75 10.36 20.98
CA LEU A 18 4.27 10.58 19.62
C LEU A 18 4.40 9.33 18.73
N PRO A 19 4.90 8.17 19.19
CA PRO A 19 4.96 6.97 18.34
C PRO A 19 3.58 6.36 18.05
N PHE A 20 2.55 6.69 18.82
CA PHE A 20 1.21 6.16 18.64
C PHE A 20 0.51 6.76 17.42
N SER A 21 0.74 8.04 17.12
CA SER A 21 0.11 8.73 15.99
C SER A 21 0.62 8.25 14.61
N VAL A 22 1.81 7.65 14.54
CA VAL A 22 2.39 7.14 13.28
C VAL A 22 1.78 5.80 12.87
N VAL A 23 1.35 4.99 13.84
CA VAL A 23 0.78 3.66 13.61
C VAL A 23 -0.63 3.73 13.00
N LEU A 24 -1.39 4.78 13.30
CA LEU A 24 -2.81 4.91 12.94
C LEU A 24 -3.04 5.42 11.51
N ALA A 25 -1.98 5.77 10.79
CA ALA A 25 -2.05 6.32 9.42
C ALA A 25 -1.96 5.24 8.33
N GLN A 26 -1.93 3.95 8.67
CA GLN A 26 -1.70 2.83 7.74
C GLN A 26 -2.96 2.12 7.22
N ASP A 27 -4.16 2.50 7.66
CA ASP A 27 -5.29 1.55 7.69
C ASP A 27 -6.30 1.59 6.52
N ALA A 28 -6.02 2.27 5.41
CA ALA A 28 -6.84 2.10 4.20
C ALA A 28 -6.04 2.31 2.92
N LEU A 29 -6.19 1.38 1.98
CA LEU A 29 -5.78 1.63 0.60
C LEU A 29 -6.59 2.79 0.00
N PRO A 30 -6.02 3.58 -0.92
CA PRO A 30 -6.76 4.65 -1.57
C PRO A 30 -7.85 4.08 -2.47
N ASP A 31 -9.07 4.60 -2.37
CA ASP A 31 -10.19 4.29 -3.27
C ASP A 31 -10.03 5.12 -4.56
N LEU A 32 -10.02 4.45 -5.71
CA LEU A 32 -9.90 5.10 -7.02
C LEU A 32 -11.26 5.43 -7.68
N GLU A 33 -12.37 5.22 -6.98
CA GLU A 33 -13.75 5.41 -7.44
C GLU A 33 -14.05 4.62 -8.73
N GLY A 34 -13.46 3.43 -8.86
CA GLY A 34 -13.62 2.58 -10.06
C GLY A 34 -12.97 3.16 -11.32
N ARG A 35 -11.95 4.01 -11.18
CA ARG A 35 -11.22 4.61 -12.32
C ARG A 35 -10.55 3.54 -13.20
N VAL A 36 -10.67 3.72 -14.51
CA VAL A 36 -9.92 2.93 -15.49
C VAL A 36 -8.46 3.38 -15.53
N VAL A 37 -7.55 2.43 -15.31
CA VAL A 37 -6.10 2.63 -15.37
C VAL A 37 -5.53 1.83 -16.55
N THR A 38 -4.76 2.50 -17.42
CA THR A 38 -4.06 1.84 -18.52
C THR A 38 -2.60 1.59 -18.14
N VAL A 39 -2.16 0.35 -18.23
CA VAL A 39 -0.77 -0.06 -17.94
C VAL A 39 -0.12 -0.55 -19.22
N ALA A 40 1.06 -0.01 -19.53
CA ALA A 40 1.85 -0.48 -20.65
C ALA A 40 2.68 -1.71 -20.24
N VAL A 41 2.63 -2.75 -21.07
CA VAL A 41 3.32 -4.03 -20.83
C VAL A 41 3.97 -4.49 -22.14
N GLU A 42 5.15 -5.12 -22.05
CA GLU A 42 5.93 -5.52 -23.22
C GLU A 42 5.48 -6.86 -23.84
N ASN A 43 4.97 -7.78 -23.04
CA ASN A 43 4.51 -9.12 -23.41
C ASN A 43 5.60 -10.08 -23.88
N ALA A 44 6.83 -9.87 -23.44
CA ALA A 44 7.99 -10.63 -23.91
C ALA A 44 8.89 -11.16 -22.79
N TYR A 45 8.47 -11.06 -21.52
CA TYR A 45 9.33 -11.38 -20.39
C TYR A 45 8.71 -12.41 -19.46
N MET A 46 9.03 -13.69 -19.67
CA MET A 46 8.64 -14.77 -18.78
C MET A 46 9.44 -14.72 -17.46
N PRO A 47 8.83 -14.93 -16.27
CA PRO A 47 7.43 -15.30 -16.00
C PRO A 47 6.49 -14.10 -15.71
N PHE A 48 6.87 -12.88 -16.09
CA PHE A 48 6.20 -11.65 -15.68
C PHE A 48 5.06 -11.25 -16.61
N ASN A 49 5.33 -11.12 -17.90
CA ASN A 49 4.33 -10.77 -18.90
C ASN A 49 4.64 -11.45 -20.24
N VAL A 50 3.75 -12.33 -20.68
CA VAL A 50 3.86 -13.03 -21.97
C VAL A 50 2.48 -13.28 -22.56
N ILE A 51 2.37 -13.32 -23.88
CA ILE A 51 1.18 -13.90 -24.54
C ILE A 51 1.42 -15.39 -24.70
N ASP A 52 0.54 -16.21 -24.11
CA ASP A 52 0.54 -17.64 -24.33
C ASP A 52 0.29 -17.93 -25.82
N GLU A 53 1.21 -18.65 -26.47
CA GLU A 53 1.12 -18.90 -27.92
C GLU A 53 0.00 -19.87 -28.30
N GLU A 54 -0.45 -20.72 -27.38
CA GLU A 54 -1.52 -21.69 -27.61
C GLU A 54 -2.90 -21.04 -27.46
N THR A 55 -3.11 -20.25 -26.41
CA THR A 55 -4.41 -19.65 -26.09
C THR A 55 -4.56 -18.22 -26.61
N GLY A 56 -3.46 -17.51 -26.85
CA GLY A 56 -3.44 -16.08 -27.16
C GLY A 56 -3.72 -15.19 -25.96
N GLU A 57 -3.75 -15.74 -24.74
CA GLU A 57 -4.04 -15.00 -23.52
C GLU A 57 -2.80 -14.35 -22.93
N ALA A 58 -2.99 -13.17 -22.32
CA ALA A 58 -1.98 -12.51 -21.54
C ALA A 58 -1.83 -13.20 -20.17
N VAL A 59 -0.65 -13.74 -19.89
CA VAL A 59 -0.36 -14.50 -18.67
C VAL A 59 0.94 -14.06 -18.01
N GLY A 60 1.06 -14.29 -16.70
CA GLY A 60 2.26 -14.03 -15.92
C GLY A 60 2.01 -13.18 -14.68
N TRP A 61 3.04 -13.05 -13.85
CA TRP A 61 2.96 -12.39 -12.56
C TRP A 61 2.45 -10.94 -12.63
N ASP A 62 2.80 -10.18 -13.67
CA ASP A 62 2.35 -8.79 -13.83
C ASP A 62 0.82 -8.73 -14.02
N TYR A 63 0.27 -9.61 -14.85
CA TYR A 63 -1.16 -9.67 -15.13
C TYR A 63 -1.96 -10.07 -13.89
N ASP A 64 -1.50 -11.10 -13.17
CA ASP A 64 -2.14 -11.56 -11.94
C ASP A 64 -2.08 -10.46 -10.85
N THR A 65 -0.92 -9.80 -10.72
CA THR A 65 -0.72 -8.77 -9.71
C THR A 65 -1.52 -7.51 -10.00
N LEU A 66 -1.62 -7.08 -11.25
CA LEU A 66 -2.47 -5.96 -11.65
C LEU A 66 -3.95 -6.26 -11.36
N GLY A 67 -4.41 -7.48 -11.62
CA GLY A 67 -5.74 -7.94 -11.25
C GLY A 67 -5.99 -7.81 -9.74
N MET A 68 -5.08 -8.34 -8.92
CA MET A 68 -5.18 -8.23 -7.45
C MET A 68 -5.13 -6.79 -6.95
N ILE A 69 -4.32 -5.92 -7.56
CA ILE A 69 -4.28 -4.49 -7.21
C ILE A 69 -5.65 -3.85 -7.48
N CYS A 70 -6.27 -4.12 -8.62
CA CYS A 70 -7.60 -3.61 -8.95
C CYS A 70 -8.72 -4.15 -8.04
N GLU A 71 -8.56 -5.34 -7.44
CA GLU A 71 -9.50 -5.86 -6.44
C GLU A 71 -9.37 -5.18 -5.07
N LEU A 72 -8.19 -4.62 -4.79
CA LEU A 72 -7.84 -4.01 -3.51
C LEU A 72 -8.06 -2.48 -3.47
N LEU A 73 -8.08 -1.83 -4.64
CA LEU A 73 -8.22 -0.37 -4.83
C LEU A 73 -9.62 0.02 -5.32
#